data_AF-A0A328ANQ0-F1
#
_entry.id   AF-A0A328ANQ0-F1
#
_cell.length_a   1.000
_cell.length_b   1.000
_cell.length_c   1.000
_cell.angle_alpha   90.00
_cell.angle_beta   90.00
_cell.angle_gamma   90.00
#
_symmetry.space_group_name_H-M   'P 1'
#
loop_
_entity.id
_entity.type
_entity.pdbx_description
1 polymer ?
#
loop_
_entity_poly.entity_id
_entity_poly.type
_entity_poly.pdbx_seq_one_letter_code
_entity_poly.pdbx_strand_id
1 'polypeptide(L)'
;MLRVVEDLAKIGDLLDALILLEIFRSNVADWPADLAHSAPIPDDRRLPMAAQSLAVRLGVPYETARRRVTALMEAGFCERVKGGLIVPARTLAGPRLRPALIDNASNLHRLFAALSQLGVLKVWDEARPLAG
;
A
#
# COMPACT_ATOMS: atom_id res chain seq x y z
N MET A 1 0.01 -8.02 6.72
CA MET A 1 -0.62 -7.84 5.39
C MET A 1 -2.12 -8.15 5.43
N LEU A 2 -2.57 -9.36 5.77
CA LEU A 2 -4.00 -9.73 5.70
C LEU A 2 -4.93 -8.86 6.58
N ARG A 3 -4.52 -8.54 7.81
CA ARG A 3 -5.31 -7.68 8.71
C ARG A 3 -5.57 -6.27 8.18
N VAL A 4 -4.63 -5.70 7.42
CA VAL A 4 -4.79 -4.36 6.83
C VAL A 4 -5.90 -4.36 5.79
N VAL A 5 -5.93 -5.41 4.97
CA VAL A 5 -6.94 -5.58 3.92
C VAL A 5 -8.31 -5.83 4.55
N GLU A 6 -8.38 -6.61 5.62
CA GLU A 6 -9.62 -6.82 6.39
C GLU A 6 -10.11 -5.52 7.04
N ASP A 7 -9.21 -4.73 7.64
CA ASP A 7 -9.55 -3.44 8.23
C ASP A 7 -9.94 -2.40 7.17
N LEU A 8 -9.32 -2.44 5.99
CA LEU A 8 -9.73 -1.66 4.82
C LEU A 8 -11.10 -2.11 4.29
N ALA A 9 -11.37 -3.42 4.29
CA ALA A 9 -12.66 -3.97 3.88
C ALA A 9 -13.78 -3.61 4.87
N LYS A 10 -13.48 -3.31 6.14
CA LYS A 10 -14.50 -2.74 7.06
C LYS A 10 -15.02 -1.37 6.60
N ILE A 11 -14.34 -0.71 5.66
CA ILE A 11 -14.74 0.56 5.06
C ILE A 11 -15.58 0.34 3.79
N GLY A 12 -15.63 -0.88 3.22
CA GLY A 12 -16.32 -1.15 1.95
C GLY A 12 -16.25 -2.60 1.46
N ASP A 13 -16.06 -2.80 0.15
CA ASP A 13 -15.93 -4.12 -0.47
C ASP A 13 -14.46 -4.62 -0.40
N LEU A 14 -14.25 -5.92 -0.19
CA LEU A 14 -12.90 -6.51 -0.17
C LEU A 14 -12.14 -6.26 -1.48
N LEU A 15 -12.82 -6.34 -2.63
CA LEU A 15 -12.20 -6.08 -3.92
C LEU A 15 -11.76 -4.62 -4.03
N ASP A 16 -12.51 -3.68 -3.46
CA ASP A 16 -12.15 -2.26 -3.42
C ASP A 16 -10.90 -2.04 -2.57
N ALA A 17 -10.79 -2.72 -1.43
CA ALA A 17 -9.58 -2.71 -0.60
C ALA A 17 -8.35 -3.28 -1.34
N LEU A 18 -8.52 -4.39 -2.09
CA LEU A 18 -7.46 -4.97 -2.90
C LEU A 18 -7.04 -4.07 -4.06
N ILE A 19 -7.99 -3.40 -4.70
CA ILE A 19 -7.71 -2.41 -5.75
C ILE A 19 -6.87 -1.26 -5.20
N LEU A 20 -7.29 -0.66 -4.09
CA LEU A 20 -6.55 0.44 -3.47
C LEU A 20 -5.15 0.00 -3.03
N LEU A 21 -5.03 -1.21 -2.46
CA LEU A 21 -3.74 -1.75 -2.06
C LEU A 21 -2.81 -1.97 -3.26
N GLU A 22 -3.30 -2.52 -4.37
CA GLU A 22 -2.46 -2.78 -5.54
C GLU A 22 -2.03 -1.49 -6.25
N ILE A 23 -2.91 -0.48 -6.30
CA ILE A 23 -2.54 0.85 -6.78
C ILE A 23 -1.47 1.45 -5.86
N PHE A 24 -1.69 1.45 -4.54
CA PHE A 24 -0.73 2.01 -3.58
C PHE A 24 0.63 1.30 -3.64
N ARG A 25 0.63 -0.04 -3.65
CA ARG A 25 1.86 -0.85 -3.77
C ARG A 25 2.63 -0.51 -5.04
N SER A 26 1.93 -0.31 -6.15
CA SER A 26 2.56 0.13 -7.40
C SER A 26 3.09 1.56 -7.32
N ASN A 27 2.39 2.45 -6.62
CA ASN A 27 2.81 3.85 -6.42
C ASN A 27 4.12 4.00 -5.66
N VAL A 28 4.42 3.05 -4.77
CA VAL A 28 5.63 3.07 -3.94
C VAL A 28 6.65 2.01 -4.36
N ALA A 29 6.51 1.43 -5.56
CA ALA A 29 7.37 0.33 -6.02
C ALA A 29 8.84 0.73 -6.17
N ASP A 30 9.09 1.98 -6.56
CA ASP A 30 10.44 2.56 -6.62
C ASP A 30 10.59 3.52 -5.44
N TRP A 31 10.78 2.97 -4.25
CA TRP A 31 10.98 3.75 -3.02
C TRP A 31 12.40 4.30 -3.04
N PRO A 32 12.59 5.61 -3.24
CA PRO A 32 13.93 6.14 -3.40
C PRO A 32 14.62 6.18 -2.01
N ALA A 33 15.86 5.69 -1.97
CA ALA A 33 16.57 5.42 -0.71
C ALA A 33 16.82 6.69 0.14
N ASP A 34 16.92 7.85 -0.51
CA ASP A 34 17.05 9.16 0.11
C ASP A 34 15.78 9.61 0.86
N LEU A 35 14.60 9.08 0.49
CA LEU A 35 13.33 9.37 1.15
C LEU A 35 12.90 8.28 2.15
N ALA A 36 13.77 7.32 2.48
CA ALA A 36 13.46 6.22 3.40
C ALA A 36 12.98 6.70 4.79
N HIS A 37 13.40 7.89 5.21
CA HIS A 37 13.06 8.46 6.52
C HIS A 37 11.98 9.56 6.47
N SER A 38 11.55 9.97 5.28
CA SER A 38 10.58 11.05 5.08
C SER A 38 9.29 10.48 4.50
N ALA A 39 8.41 10.03 5.38
CA ALA A 39 7.06 9.61 5.02
C ALA A 39 6.05 10.76 5.26
N PRO A 40 5.05 10.94 4.38
CA PRO A 40 4.78 10.18 3.15
C PRO A 40 5.60 10.69 1.94
N ILE A 41 5.96 9.78 1.01
CA ILE A 41 6.57 10.16 -0.28
C ILE A 41 5.62 11.12 -1.01
N PRO A 42 6.09 12.29 -1.49
CA PRO A 42 5.30 13.20 -2.31
C PRO A 42 4.68 12.51 -3.54
N ASP A 43 3.43 12.85 -3.89
CA ASP A 43 2.69 12.16 -4.96
C ASP A 43 3.37 12.26 -6.34
N ASP A 44 4.12 13.34 -6.60
CA ASP A 44 4.90 13.57 -7.83
C ASP A 44 6.16 12.68 -7.94
N ARG A 45 6.60 12.08 -6.83
CA ARG A 45 7.72 11.13 -6.78
C ARG A 45 7.26 9.67 -6.81
N ARG A 46 5.95 9.42 -6.91
CA ARG A 46 5.37 8.07 -6.96
C ARG A 46 5.23 7.58 -8.39
N LEU A 47 5.16 6.27 -8.57
CA LEU A 47 4.95 5.63 -9.88
C LEU A 47 3.45 5.38 -10.16
N PRO A 48 2.82 6.06 -11.12
CA PRO A 48 1.43 5.80 -11.45
C PRO A 48 1.20 4.38 -11.97
N MET A 49 0.10 3.75 -11.56
CA MET A 49 -0.27 2.41 -12.02
C MET A 49 -1.12 2.47 -13.29
N ALA A 50 -0.69 1.79 -14.36
CA ALA A 50 -1.53 1.66 -15.55
C ALA A 50 -2.85 0.92 -15.21
N ALA A 51 -3.99 1.52 -15.57
CA ALA A 51 -5.32 0.99 -15.21
C ALA A 51 -5.57 -0.42 -15.77
N GLN A 52 -5.04 -0.71 -16.97
CA GLN A 52 -5.16 -2.01 -17.62
C GLN A 52 -4.38 -3.11 -16.88
N SER A 53 -3.29 -2.75 -16.21
CA SER A 53 -2.50 -3.71 -15.41
C SER A 53 -3.25 -4.18 -14.17
N LEU A 54 -4.25 -3.43 -13.69
CA LEU A 54 -4.97 -3.75 -12.45
C LEU A 54 -5.76 -5.05 -12.57
N ALA A 55 -6.56 -5.19 -13.63
CA ALA A 55 -7.37 -6.38 -13.86
C ALA A 55 -6.52 -7.64 -13.95
N VAL A 56 -5.40 -7.56 -14.68
CA VAL A 56 -4.44 -8.66 -14.86
C VAL A 56 -3.81 -9.06 -13.53
N ARG A 57 -3.35 -8.09 -12.73
CA ARG A 57 -2.67 -8.37 -11.45
C ARG A 57 -3.60 -8.91 -10.37
N LEU A 58 -4.87 -8.50 -10.38
CA LEU A 58 -5.87 -8.98 -9.43
C LEU A 58 -6.62 -10.24 -9.90
N GLY A 59 -6.42 -10.67 -11.14
CA GLY A 59 -7.13 -11.83 -11.69
C GLY A 59 -8.64 -11.62 -11.84
N VAL A 60 -9.08 -10.39 -12.08
CA VAL A 60 -10.51 -10.02 -12.20
C VAL A 60 -10.85 -9.53 -13.62
N PRO A 61 -12.11 -9.59 -14.06
CA PRO A 61 -12.50 -9.05 -15.36
C PRO A 61 -12.21 -7.55 -15.50
N TYR A 62 -11.80 -7.12 -16.69
CA TYR A 62 -11.47 -5.71 -16.95
C TYR A 62 -12.64 -4.76 -16.66
N GLU A 63 -13.85 -5.09 -17.11
CA GLU A 63 -15.04 -4.26 -16.85
C GLU A 63 -15.34 -4.16 -15.35
N THR A 64 -15.09 -5.23 -14.57
CA THR A 64 -15.24 -5.21 -13.12
C THR A 64 -14.23 -4.26 -12.47
N ALA A 65 -12.95 -4.38 -12.82
CA ALA A 65 -11.89 -3.49 -12.30
C ALA A 65 -12.16 -2.03 -12.69
N ARG A 66 -12.51 -1.78 -13.97
CA ARG A 66 -12.85 -0.45 -14.47
C ARG A 66 -13.98 0.18 -13.66
N ARG A 67 -15.12 -0.52 -13.51
CA ARG A 67 -16.29 0.00 -12.78
C ARG A 67 -15.95 0.32 -11.32
N ARG A 68 -15.22 -0.57 -10.64
CA ARG A 68 -14.81 -0.41 -9.24
C ARG A 68 -13.84 0.76 -9.06
N VAL A 69 -12.86 0.89 -9.94
CA VAL A 69 -11.94 2.04 -9.95
C VAL A 69 -12.68 3.35 -10.17
N THR A 70 -13.66 3.41 -11.09
CA THR A 70 -14.48 4.60 -11.28
C THR A 70 -15.20 5.00 -9.99
N ALA A 71 -15.86 4.05 -9.32
CA ALA A 71 -16.53 4.32 -8.05
C ALA A 71 -15.54 4.79 -6.95
N LEU A 72 -14.35 4.19 -6.89
CA LEU A 72 -13.30 4.61 -5.95
C LEU A 72 -12.74 6.01 -6.24
N MET A 73 -12.64 6.40 -7.51
CA MET A 73 -12.27 7.76 -7.90
C MET A 73 -13.35 8.77 -7.52
N GLU A 74 -14.62 8.46 -7.79
CA GLU A 74 -15.77 9.29 -7.41
C GLU A 74 -15.87 9.45 -5.88
N ALA A 75 -15.55 8.40 -5.13
CA ALA A 75 -15.46 8.44 -3.68
C ALA A 75 -14.20 9.16 -3.16
N GLY A 76 -13.25 9.55 -4.03
CA GLY A 76 -12.04 10.28 -3.67
C GLY A 76 -10.96 9.43 -2.99
N PHE A 77 -10.95 8.11 -3.21
CA PHE A 77 -9.90 7.23 -2.68
C PHE A 77 -8.67 7.16 -3.59
N CYS A 78 -8.85 7.27 -4.89
CA CYS A 78 -7.77 7.31 -5.87
C CYS A 78 -8.05 8.37 -6.93
N GLU A 79 -7.04 8.71 -7.72
CA GLU A 79 -7.20 9.64 -8.84
C GLU A 79 -6.38 9.22 -10.04
N ARG A 80 -6.76 9.75 -11.21
CA ARG A 80 -6.05 9.55 -12.46
C ARG A 80 -5.08 10.71 -12.67
N VAL A 81 -3.82 10.36 -12.92
CA VAL A 81 -2.74 11.29 -13.26
C VAL A 81 -2.11 10.89 -14.59
N LYS A 82 -1.17 11.72 -15.09
CA LYS A 82 -0.37 11.34 -16.25
C LYS A 82 0.36 10.02 -15.95
N GLY A 83 0.13 9.00 -16.77
CA GLY A 83 0.77 7.69 -16.64
C GLY A 83 -0.05 6.64 -15.88
N GLY A 84 -1.15 6.98 -15.19
CA GLY A 84 -1.95 5.96 -14.51
C GLY A 84 -2.80 6.45 -13.34
N LEU A 85 -2.99 5.54 -12.39
CA LEU A 85 -3.74 5.72 -11.15
C LEU A 85 -2.79 5.92 -9.98
N ILE A 86 -3.16 6.80 -9.06
CA ILE A 86 -2.49 6.93 -7.76
C ILE A 86 -3.50 6.89 -6.61
N VAL A 87 -3.06 6.43 -5.44
CA VAL A 87 -3.69 6.72 -4.13
C VAL A 87 -2.96 7.92 -3.53
N PRO A 88 -3.56 9.12 -3.50
CA PRO A 88 -2.89 10.33 -3.06
C PRO A 88 -2.45 10.29 -1.59
N ALA A 89 -1.37 10.99 -1.24
CA ALA A 89 -0.91 11.14 0.13
C ALA A 89 -2.01 11.68 1.06
N ARG A 90 -2.82 12.63 0.57
CA ARG A 90 -3.96 13.20 1.31
C ARG A 90 -5.02 12.16 1.65
N THR A 91 -5.22 11.14 0.81
CA THR A 91 -6.17 10.06 1.08
C THR A 91 -5.69 9.19 2.22
N LEU A 92 -4.39 8.86 2.26
CA LEU A 92 -3.77 8.08 3.31
C LEU A 92 -3.79 8.81 4.67
N ALA A 93 -3.61 10.14 4.65
CA ALA A 93 -3.70 10.99 5.84
C ALA A 93 -5.16 11.29 6.27
N GLY A 94 -6.14 10.98 5.42
CA GLY A 94 -7.55 11.27 5.65
C GLY A 94 -8.21 10.34 6.68
N PRO A 95 -9.37 10.76 7.24
CA PRO A 95 -10.03 10.03 8.33
C PRO A 95 -10.52 8.63 7.95
N ARG A 96 -10.70 8.35 6.65
CA ARG A 96 -11.17 7.06 6.16
C ARG A 96 -10.08 5.98 6.22
N LEU A 97 -8.84 6.30 5.87
CA LEU A 97 -7.75 5.30 5.79
C LEU A 97 -6.77 5.38 6.96
N ARG A 98 -6.58 6.56 7.55
CA ARG A 98 -5.59 6.80 8.60
C ARG A 98 -5.71 5.86 9.81
N PRO A 99 -6.92 5.55 10.36
CA PRO A 99 -7.04 4.63 11.49
C PRO A 99 -6.49 3.24 11.18
N ALA A 100 -6.90 2.64 10.05
CA ALA A 100 -6.43 1.31 9.64
C ALA A 100 -4.91 1.26 9.42
N LEU A 101 -4.32 2.35 8.91
CA LEU A 101 -2.87 2.47 8.74
C LEU A 101 -2.13 2.55 10.08
N ILE A 102 -2.66 3.28 11.06
CA ILE A 102 -2.10 3.39 12.42
C ILE A 102 -2.18 2.04 13.14
N ASP A 103 -3.30 1.34 13.03
CA ASP A 103 -3.49 0.02 13.62
C ASP A 103 -2.52 -0.99 13.02
N ASN A 104 -2.33 -0.95 11.69
CA ASN A 104 -1.32 -1.76 11.03
C ASN A 104 0.10 -1.44 11.51
N ALA A 105 0.47 -0.15 11.59
CA ALA A 105 1.80 0.25 12.08
C ALA A 105 2.04 -0.26 13.50
N SER A 106 1.03 -0.17 14.38
CA SER A 106 1.08 -0.71 15.75
C SER A 106 1.23 -2.23 15.76
N ASN A 107 0.53 -2.94 14.87
CA ASN A 107 0.70 -4.39 14.69
C ASN A 107 2.11 -4.77 14.23
N LEU A 108 2.68 -4.03 13.27
CA LEU A 108 4.05 -4.24 12.79
C LEU A 108 5.08 -3.97 13.88
N HIS A 109 4.93 -2.89 14.65
CA HIS A 109 5.82 -2.62 15.80
C HIS A 109 5.79 -3.76 16.82
N ARG A 110 4.60 -4.27 17.16
CA ARG A 110 4.47 -5.43 18.07
C ARG A 110 5.17 -6.67 17.52
N LEU A 111 4.99 -6.96 16.22
CA LEU A 111 5.66 -8.07 15.56
C LEU A 111 7.18 -7.92 15.62
N PHE A 112 7.73 -6.78 15.23
CA PHE A 112 9.18 -6.55 15.25
C PHE A 112 9.77 -6.58 16.66
N ALA A 113 9.06 -6.04 17.66
CA ALA A 113 9.47 -6.13 19.05
C ALA A 113 9.55 -7.60 19.53
N ALA A 114 8.55 -8.41 19.20
CA ALA A 114 8.55 -9.83 19.54
C ALA A 114 9.68 -10.60 18.83
N LEU A 115 9.91 -10.34 17.54
CA LEU A 115 11.02 -10.95 16.79
C LEU A 115 12.39 -10.57 17.37
N SER A 116 12.55 -9.32 17.81
CA SER A 116 13.77 -8.85 18.49
C SER A 116 14.00 -9.56 19.82
N GLN A 117 12.96 -9.67 20.67
CA GLN A 117 13.04 -10.37 21.95
C GLN A 117 13.39 -11.86 21.80
N LEU A 118 12.96 -12.49 20.71
CA LEU A 118 13.29 -13.87 20.38
C LEU A 118 14.70 -14.05 19.77
N GLY A 119 15.48 -12.98 19.61
CA GLY A 119 16.84 -13.03 19.07
C GLY A 119 16.90 -13.25 17.55
N VAL A 120 15.77 -13.23 16.84
CA VAL A 120 15.71 -13.49 15.38
C VAL A 120 16.50 -12.44 14.60
N LEU A 121 16.47 -11.18 15.04
CA LEU A 121 17.22 -10.11 14.39
C LEU A 121 18.74 -10.29 14.52
N LYS A 122 19.21 -10.83 15.66
CA LYS A 122 20.62 -11.12 15.87
C LYS A 122 21.11 -12.24 14.94
N VAL A 123 20.34 -13.31 14.81
CA VAL A 123 20.63 -14.41 13.87
C VAL A 123 20.66 -13.91 12.43
N TRP A 124 19.76 -12.98 12.08
CA TRP A 124 19.71 -12.38 10.74
C TRP A 124 20.95 -11.53 10.43
N ASP A 125 21.44 -10.74 11.38
CA ASP A 125 22.66 -9.94 11.21
C ASP A 125 23.91 -10.82 11.09
N GLU A 126 23.97 -11.93 11.84
CA GLU A 126 25.06 -12.91 11.78
C GLU A 126 25.03 -13.73 10.47
N ALA A 127 23.84 -13.99 9.91
CA ALA A 127 23.66 -14.75 8.66
C ALA A 127 23.79 -13.89 7.39
N ARG A 128 23.85 -12.56 7.50
CA ARG A 128 24.01 -11.67 6.35
C ARG A 128 25.43 -11.84 5.80
N PRO A 129 25.62 -12.35 4.57
CA PRO A 129 26.95 -12.34 3.96
C PRO A 129 27.41 -10.89 3.92
N LEU A 130 28.66 -10.63 4.33
CA LEU A 130 29.32 -9.35 4.13
C LEU A 130 29.20 -9.01 2.65
N ALA A 131 28.22 -8.17 2.30
CA ALA A 131 28.10 -7.63 0.96
C ALA A 131 29.29 -6.66 0.80
N GLY A 132 30.35 -7.17 0.16
CA GLY A 132 31.45 -6.37 -0.36
C GLY A 132 31.03 -5.57 -1.58
#